data_AF-A0A1H2TBL3-F1
#
_entry.id   AF-A0A1H2TBL3-F1
#
_cell.length_a   1.000
_cell.length_b   1.000
_cell.length_c   1.000
_cell.angle_alpha   90.00
_cell.angle_beta   90.00
_cell.angle_gamma   90.00
#
_symmetry.space_group_name_H-M   'P 1'
#
loop_
_entity.id
_entity.type
_entity.pdbx_description
1 polymer ?
#
loop_
_entity_poly.entity_id
_entity_poly.type
_entity_poly.pdbx_seq_one_letter_code
_entity_poly.pdbx_strand_id
1 'polypeptide(L)'
;MTLGSSRNPSPAYAAVTARLTLLAAVLAISACGFQLRGAAPVSSALQPLSVQCAGNVPVALCNAVTEQLTLGEVALTEPAQAAYRLRLTRFEQTRRTSAITLQGSAAEYDLRQRVWMDLQNRQGLPLIAESELNSSESYRYDEDQVLAKQREQQEIESALYQRLAQQIIFRLTPMTEARIRAIEAQAQTPPPTAPETSEQAPLR
;
A
#
# COMPACT_ATOMS: atom_id res chain seq x y z
N MET A 1 -30.25 53.59 40.09
CA MET A 1 -30.76 53.66 38.70
C MET A 1 -29.60 54.01 37.78
N THR A 2 -29.09 53.05 37.00
CA THR A 2 -28.18 53.31 35.87
C THR A 2 -28.78 52.59 34.66
N LEU A 3 -29.38 53.33 33.73
CA LEU A 3 -29.89 52.76 32.49
C LEU A 3 -28.72 52.58 31.51
N GLY A 4 -28.47 51.32 31.13
CA GLY A 4 -27.52 50.95 30.09
C GLY A 4 -28.00 51.41 28.72
N SER A 5 -27.19 52.25 28.08
CA SER A 5 -27.38 52.69 26.69
C SER A 5 -26.99 51.54 25.74
N SER A 6 -27.98 50.90 25.13
CA SER A 6 -27.79 49.92 24.06
C SER A 6 -27.56 50.63 22.73
N ARG A 7 -26.34 50.55 22.18
CA ARG A 7 -26.04 51.02 20.82
C ARG A 7 -26.40 49.92 19.84
N ASN A 8 -27.43 50.17 19.01
CA ASN A 8 -27.80 49.27 17.92
C ASN A 8 -26.98 49.63 16.67
N PRO A 9 -26.20 48.70 16.08
CA PRO A 9 -25.39 48.99 14.89
C PRO A 9 -26.27 49.14 13.63
N SER A 10 -25.88 50.04 12.72
CA SER A 10 -26.60 50.34 11.49
C SER A 10 -26.54 49.19 10.47
N PRO A 11 -27.60 48.97 9.66
CA PRO A 11 -27.79 47.75 8.85
C PRO A 11 -26.71 47.54 7.78
N ALA A 12 -26.03 48.60 7.34
CA ALA A 12 -24.93 48.52 6.38
C ALA A 12 -23.70 47.79 6.94
N TYR A 13 -23.38 47.98 8.23
CA TYR A 13 -22.24 47.30 8.86
C TYR A 13 -22.52 45.81 9.08
N ALA A 14 -23.77 45.45 9.37
CA ALA A 14 -24.18 44.06 9.52
C ALA A 14 -24.05 43.25 8.21
N ALA A 15 -24.34 43.87 7.06
CA ALA A 15 -24.19 43.22 5.76
C ALA A 15 -22.70 43.03 5.35
N VAL A 16 -21.84 43.98 5.72
CA VAL A 16 -20.39 43.91 5.43
C VAL A 16 -19.70 42.88 6.33
N THR A 17 -20.05 42.82 7.62
CA THR A 17 -19.51 41.81 8.53
C THR A 17 -19.96 40.40 8.16
N ALA A 18 -21.23 40.21 7.75
CA ALA A 18 -21.73 38.92 7.27
C ALA A 18 -21.01 38.41 6.01
N ARG A 19 -20.61 39.31 5.10
CA ARG A 19 -19.83 38.94 3.90
C ARG A 19 -18.40 38.56 4.26
N LEU A 20 -17.78 39.27 5.21
CA LEU A 20 -16.44 38.97 5.71
C LEU A 20 -16.38 37.63 6.46
N THR A 21 -17.38 37.32 7.28
CA THR A 21 -17.44 36.03 7.99
C THR A 21 -17.67 34.86 7.01
N LEU A 22 -18.50 35.04 5.98
CA LEU A 22 -18.71 34.04 4.95
C LEU A 22 -17.42 33.78 4.16
N LEU A 23 -16.70 34.84 3.77
CA LEU A 23 -15.43 34.72 3.05
C LEU A 23 -14.37 34.00 3.91
N ALA A 24 -14.26 34.37 5.18
CA ALA A 24 -13.34 33.72 6.12
C ALA A 24 -13.67 32.22 6.30
N ALA A 25 -14.95 31.86 6.33
CA ALA A 25 -15.38 30.45 6.42
C ALA A 25 -15.00 29.64 5.17
N VAL A 26 -15.15 30.21 3.97
CA VAL A 26 -14.76 29.53 2.71
C VAL A 26 -13.25 29.33 2.62
N LEU A 27 -12.44 30.33 3.01
CA LEU A 27 -10.99 30.17 3.03
C LEU A 27 -10.53 29.15 4.08
N ALA A 28 -11.17 29.09 5.24
CA ALA A 28 -10.87 28.10 6.28
C ALA A 28 -11.10 26.65 5.81
N ILE A 29 -12.09 26.41 4.93
CA ILE A 29 -12.36 25.07 4.37
C ILE A 29 -11.28 24.67 3.36
N SER A 30 -10.76 25.61 2.56
CA SER A 30 -9.67 25.34 1.60
C SER A 30 -8.29 25.12 2.26
N ALA A 31 -8.13 25.55 3.51
CA ALA A 31 -6.89 25.42 4.27
C ALA A 31 -6.68 24.02 4.88
N CYS A 32 -7.66 23.11 4.80
CA CYS A 32 -7.52 21.76 5.34
C CYS A 32 -6.57 20.85 4.54
N GLY A 33 -5.93 21.34 3.47
CA GLY A 33 -4.81 20.65 2.80
C GLY A 33 -5.15 19.29 2.18
N PHE A 34 -6.44 18.97 2.03
CA PHE A 34 -6.91 17.78 1.33
C PHE A 34 -6.65 17.94 -0.16
N GLN A 35 -5.47 17.53 -0.62
CA GLN A 35 -5.22 17.28 -2.02
C GLN A 35 -5.87 15.94 -2.38
N LEU A 36 -6.61 15.89 -3.49
CA LEU A 36 -7.04 14.62 -4.08
C LEU A 36 -5.80 13.73 -4.17
N ARG A 37 -5.83 12.60 -3.46
CA ARG A 37 -4.78 11.59 -3.53
C ARG A 37 -4.87 11.02 -4.94
N GLY A 38 -4.10 11.61 -5.87
CA GLY A 38 -3.98 11.11 -7.23
C GLY A 38 -3.58 9.64 -7.21
N ALA A 39 -3.86 8.92 -8.29
CA ALA A 39 -3.48 7.52 -8.39
C ALA A 39 -2.00 7.34 -8.00
N ALA A 40 -1.68 6.30 -7.23
CA ALA A 40 -0.31 6.04 -6.81
C ALA A 40 0.57 5.93 -8.08
N PRO A 41 1.60 6.77 -8.24
CA PRO A 41 2.28 6.90 -9.52
C PRO A 41 3.26 5.73 -9.69
N VAL A 42 2.76 4.62 -10.21
CA VAL A 42 3.64 3.60 -10.78
C VAL A 42 4.26 4.20 -12.04
N SER A 43 5.59 4.16 -12.14
CA SER A 43 6.28 4.74 -13.29
C SER A 43 5.84 4.05 -14.59
N SER A 44 5.63 4.83 -15.65
CA SER A 44 5.42 4.30 -17.01
C SER A 44 6.58 3.42 -17.49
N ALA A 45 7.76 3.56 -16.88
CA ALA A 45 8.93 2.72 -17.14
C ALA A 45 8.70 1.23 -16.82
N LEU A 46 7.68 0.88 -16.01
CA LEU A 46 7.31 -0.51 -15.73
C LEU A 46 6.29 -1.10 -16.71
N GLN A 47 5.91 -0.36 -17.76
CA GLN A 47 4.92 -0.80 -18.73
C GLN A 47 5.58 -1.38 -20.00
N PRO A 48 4.99 -2.41 -20.63
CA PRO A 48 3.82 -3.17 -20.16
C PRO A 48 4.18 -4.17 -19.06
N LEU A 49 3.29 -4.30 -18.08
CA LEU A 49 3.46 -5.13 -16.87
C LEU A 49 2.54 -6.36 -16.92
N SER A 50 3.02 -7.53 -16.52
CA SER A 50 2.13 -8.65 -16.16
C SER A 50 2.07 -8.82 -14.64
N VAL A 51 0.89 -9.12 -14.11
CA VAL A 51 0.70 -9.54 -12.72
C VAL A 51 0.50 -11.06 -12.70
N GLN A 52 1.26 -11.76 -11.88
CA GLN A 52 1.18 -13.22 -11.73
C GLN A 52 0.96 -13.55 -10.26
N CYS A 53 -0.03 -14.38 -9.97
CA CYS A 53 -0.37 -14.80 -8.62
C CYS A 53 -0.21 -16.32 -8.52
N ALA A 54 0.59 -16.78 -7.55
CA ALA A 54 0.72 -18.21 -7.28
C ALA A 54 -0.61 -18.81 -6.80
N GLY A 55 -0.77 -20.13 -6.92
CA GLY A 55 -2.05 -20.79 -6.64
C GLY A 55 -2.56 -20.66 -5.19
N ASN A 56 -1.70 -20.38 -4.22
CA ASN A 56 -2.08 -20.13 -2.83
C ASN A 56 -2.40 -18.66 -2.53
N VAL A 57 -2.21 -17.75 -3.49
CA VAL A 57 -2.56 -16.33 -3.35
C VAL A 57 -4.07 -16.17 -3.58
N PRO A 58 -4.82 -15.55 -2.65
CA PRO A 58 -6.25 -15.32 -2.81
C PRO A 58 -6.56 -14.51 -4.08
N VAL A 59 -7.56 -14.96 -4.84
CA VAL A 59 -8.03 -14.24 -6.04
C VAL A 59 -8.45 -12.81 -5.72
N ALA A 60 -9.07 -12.58 -4.56
CA ALA A 60 -9.45 -11.24 -4.11
C ALA A 60 -8.25 -10.29 -3.94
N LEU A 61 -7.12 -10.78 -3.40
CA LEU A 61 -5.89 -10.00 -3.32
C LEU A 61 -5.29 -9.73 -4.70
N CYS A 62 -5.26 -10.76 -5.56
CA CYS A 62 -4.76 -10.62 -6.93
C CYS A 62 -5.58 -9.56 -7.70
N ASN A 63 -6.91 -9.61 -7.60
CA ASN A 63 -7.82 -8.65 -8.21
C ASN A 63 -7.62 -7.24 -7.64
N ALA A 64 -7.47 -7.09 -6.32
CA ALA A 64 -7.23 -5.78 -5.70
C ALA A 64 -5.94 -5.13 -6.24
N VAL A 65 -4.88 -5.91 -6.45
CA VAL A 65 -3.63 -5.42 -7.07
C VAL A 65 -3.86 -5.00 -8.51
N THR A 66 -4.48 -5.86 -9.32
CA THR A 66 -4.76 -5.58 -10.73
C THR A 66 -5.66 -4.35 -10.90
N GLU A 67 -6.73 -4.22 -10.10
CA GLU A 67 -7.64 -3.08 -10.12
C GLU A 67 -6.92 -1.77 -9.78
N GLN A 68 -6.11 -1.75 -8.71
CA GLN A 68 -5.35 -0.55 -8.35
C GLN A 68 -4.32 -0.16 -9.42
N LEU A 69 -3.67 -1.13 -10.08
CA LEU A 69 -2.78 -0.87 -11.21
C LEU A 69 -3.54 -0.28 -12.41
N THR A 70 -4.71 -0.84 -12.74
CA THR A 70 -5.55 -0.34 -13.84
C THR A 70 -6.10 1.06 -13.55
N LEU A 71 -6.52 1.35 -12.31
CA LEU A 71 -6.91 2.69 -11.87
C LEU A 71 -5.75 3.69 -11.95
N GLY A 72 -4.51 3.22 -11.80
CA GLY A 72 -3.28 3.98 -12.02
C GLY A 72 -2.82 4.04 -13.48
N GLU A 73 -3.67 3.63 -14.43
CA GLU A 73 -3.39 3.63 -15.88
C GLU A 73 -2.13 2.83 -16.27
N VAL A 74 -1.79 1.79 -15.48
CA VAL A 74 -0.71 0.87 -15.81
C VAL A 74 -1.18 -0.09 -16.89
N ALA A 75 -0.50 -0.11 -18.04
CA ALA A 75 -0.80 -1.06 -19.11
C ALA A 75 -0.45 -2.50 -18.69
N LEU A 76 -1.48 -3.29 -18.39
CA LEU A 76 -1.36 -4.70 -18.04
C LEU A 76 -1.45 -5.59 -19.29
N THR A 77 -0.62 -6.63 -19.36
CA THR A 77 -0.61 -7.58 -20.48
C THR A 77 -0.26 -9.00 -20.02
N GLU A 78 -0.42 -9.95 -20.93
CA GLU A 78 -0.05 -11.35 -20.72
C GLU A 78 1.47 -11.52 -20.50
N PRO A 79 1.92 -12.49 -19.69
CA PRO A 79 3.34 -12.71 -19.36
C PRO A 79 4.31 -12.81 -20.54
N ALA A 80 3.82 -13.27 -21.70
CA ALA A 80 4.60 -13.44 -22.93
C ALA A 80 4.91 -12.10 -23.61
N GLN A 81 4.06 -11.09 -23.43
CA GLN A 81 4.19 -9.76 -24.05
C GLN A 81 4.71 -8.70 -23.07
N ALA A 82 4.77 -9.02 -21.78
CA ALA A 82 5.19 -8.08 -20.74
C ALA A 82 6.71 -7.84 -20.75
N ALA A 83 7.10 -6.58 -20.56
CA ALA A 83 8.48 -6.19 -20.32
C ALA A 83 8.91 -6.53 -18.89
N TYR A 84 7.96 -6.45 -17.95
CA TYR A 84 8.17 -6.71 -16.53
C TYR A 84 7.09 -7.62 -15.97
N ARG A 85 7.43 -8.40 -14.95
CA ARG A 85 6.53 -9.35 -14.28
C ARG A 85 6.54 -9.06 -12.79
N LEU A 86 5.41 -8.57 -12.27
CA LEU A 86 5.11 -8.57 -10.85
C LEU A 86 4.60 -9.95 -10.48
N ARG A 87 5.23 -10.61 -9.51
CA ARG A 87 4.80 -11.92 -9.02
C ARG A 87 4.43 -11.83 -7.55
N LEU A 88 3.27 -12.37 -7.20
CA LEU A 88 2.89 -12.69 -5.82
C LEU A 88 3.12 -14.18 -5.63
N THR A 89 4.20 -14.55 -4.93
CA THR A 89 4.75 -15.90 -4.93
C THR A 89 4.19 -16.78 -3.82
N ARG A 90 3.77 -16.16 -2.71
CA ARG A 90 3.23 -16.86 -1.54
C ARG A 90 2.25 -15.95 -0.82
N PHE A 91 1.24 -16.56 -0.19
CA PHE A 91 0.36 -15.90 0.75
C PHE A 91 0.18 -16.77 2.00
N GLU A 92 0.10 -16.10 3.16
CA GLU A 92 -0.22 -16.72 4.44
C GLU A 92 -1.23 -15.86 5.20
N GLN A 93 -2.22 -16.52 5.82
CA GLN A 93 -3.14 -15.89 6.75
C GLN A 93 -3.11 -16.62 8.09
N THR A 94 -3.00 -15.86 9.17
CA THR A 94 -3.03 -16.39 10.53
C THR A 94 -4.04 -15.63 11.36
N ARG A 95 -4.82 -16.35 12.17
CA ARG A 95 -5.69 -15.78 13.21
C ARG A 95 -5.23 -16.30 14.56
N ARG A 96 -4.96 -15.40 15.51
CA ARG A 96 -4.48 -15.77 16.86
C ARG A 96 -5.25 -15.00 17.92
N THR A 97 -5.54 -15.65 19.05
CA THR A 97 -6.14 -14.97 20.21
C THR A 97 -5.18 -13.91 20.73
N SER A 98 -5.60 -12.65 20.73
CA SER A 98 -4.83 -11.52 21.28
C SER A 98 -5.28 -11.17 22.71
N ALA A 99 -6.53 -11.48 23.06
CA ALA A 99 -7.07 -11.29 24.41
C ALA A 99 -8.07 -12.38 24.79
N ILE A 100 -8.21 -12.63 26.11
CA ILE A 100 -9.15 -13.59 26.69
C ILE A 100 -10.08 -12.91 27.71
N THR A 101 -11.25 -13.52 27.92
CA THR A 101 -12.21 -13.15 28.97
C THR A 101 -11.78 -13.69 30.35
N LEU A 102 -12.49 -13.30 31.41
CA LEU A 102 -12.26 -13.83 32.77
C LEU A 102 -12.51 -15.35 32.87
N GLN A 103 -13.36 -15.88 31.99
CA GLN A 103 -13.71 -17.30 31.91
C GLN A 103 -12.73 -18.10 31.02
N GLY A 104 -11.74 -17.44 30.40
CA GLY A 104 -10.72 -18.06 29.56
C GLY A 104 -11.07 -18.19 28.07
N SER A 105 -12.29 -17.83 27.66
CA SER A 105 -12.69 -17.77 26.24
C SER A 105 -12.01 -16.62 25.50
N ALA A 106 -11.86 -16.72 24.17
CA ALA A 106 -11.27 -15.65 23.36
C ALA A 106 -12.15 -14.39 23.35
N ALA A 107 -11.57 -13.25 23.68
CA ALA A 107 -12.24 -11.94 23.64
C ALA A 107 -11.87 -11.13 22.38
N GLU A 108 -10.68 -11.38 21.84
CA GLU A 108 -10.16 -10.70 20.66
C GLU A 108 -9.26 -11.63 19.85
N TYR A 109 -9.29 -11.47 18.53
CA TYR A 109 -8.37 -12.12 17.60
C TYR A 109 -7.55 -11.08 16.83
N ASP A 110 -6.25 -11.32 16.66
CA ASP A 110 -5.39 -10.67 15.66
C ASP A 110 -5.46 -11.49 14.36
N LEU A 111 -5.98 -10.89 13.30
CA LEU A 111 -5.96 -11.44 11.96
C LEU A 111 -4.80 -10.81 11.20
N ARG A 112 -3.89 -11.63 10.67
CA ARG A 112 -2.72 -11.19 9.93
C ARG A 112 -2.63 -11.88 8.58
N GLN A 113 -2.38 -11.09 7.55
CA GLN A 113 -2.12 -11.54 6.19
C GLN A 113 -0.70 -11.16 5.79
N ARG A 114 -0.01 -12.09 5.11
CA ARG A 114 1.34 -11.90 4.57
C ARG A 114 1.36 -12.32 3.11
N VAL A 115 2.05 -11.57 2.29
CA VAL A 115 2.27 -11.87 0.87
C VAL A 115 3.73 -11.65 0.52
N TRP A 116 4.31 -12.56 -0.25
CA TRP A 116 5.65 -12.41 -0.80
C TRP A 116 5.51 -11.95 -2.23
N MET A 117 6.32 -10.96 -2.60
CA MET A 117 6.34 -10.43 -3.95
C MET A 117 7.76 -10.22 -4.47
N ASP A 118 7.91 -10.33 -5.77
CA ASP A 118 9.09 -9.90 -6.50
C ASP A 118 8.70 -9.20 -7.80
N LEU A 119 9.66 -8.47 -8.35
CA LEU A 119 9.54 -7.82 -9.66
C LEU A 119 10.77 -8.18 -10.48
N GLN A 120 10.54 -8.67 -11.69
CA GLN A 120 11.61 -9.03 -12.61
C GLN A 120 11.35 -8.51 -14.01
N ASN A 121 12.41 -8.29 -14.79
CA ASN A 121 12.28 -8.02 -16.22
C ASN A 121 12.01 -9.30 -17.03
N ARG A 122 11.84 -9.16 -18.35
CA ARG A 122 11.55 -10.27 -19.27
C ARG A 122 12.60 -11.39 -19.21
N GLN A 123 13.86 -11.03 -18.98
CA GLN A 123 15.01 -11.94 -18.88
C GLN A 123 15.12 -12.64 -17.52
N GLY A 124 14.27 -12.30 -16.55
CA GLY A 124 14.31 -12.85 -15.20
C GLY A 124 15.31 -12.14 -14.28
N LEU A 125 15.83 -10.97 -14.67
CA LEU A 125 16.64 -10.15 -13.77
C LEU A 125 15.74 -9.57 -12.67
N PRO A 126 16.02 -9.82 -11.37
CA PRO A 126 15.25 -9.26 -10.28
C PRO A 126 15.50 -7.75 -10.17
N LEU A 127 14.45 -6.95 -10.36
CA LEU A 127 14.45 -5.50 -10.10
C LEU A 127 14.05 -5.19 -8.66
N ILE A 128 13.14 -6.00 -8.11
CA ILE A 128 12.84 -6.07 -6.69
C ILE A 128 13.01 -7.53 -6.30
N ALA A 129 13.97 -7.80 -5.42
CA ALA A 129 14.15 -9.13 -4.85
C ALA A 129 12.91 -9.55 -4.05
N GLU A 130 12.73 -10.86 -3.85
CA GLU A 130 11.60 -11.36 -3.09
C GLU A 130 11.54 -10.72 -1.70
N SER A 131 10.38 -10.15 -1.37
CA SER A 131 10.16 -9.43 -0.12
C SER A 131 8.77 -9.71 0.44
N GLU A 132 8.70 -9.80 1.77
CA GLU A 132 7.46 -9.99 2.50
C GLU A 132 6.77 -8.64 2.77
N LEU A 133 5.48 -8.58 2.50
CA LEU A 133 4.57 -7.51 2.93
C LEU A 133 3.52 -8.10 3.86
N ASN A 134 3.09 -7.33 4.86
CA ASN A 134 2.11 -7.79 5.83
C ASN A 134 1.10 -6.71 6.19
N SER A 135 -0.09 -7.15 6.61
CA SER A 135 -1.12 -6.31 7.20
C SER A 135 -1.85 -7.12 8.27
N SER A 136 -2.25 -6.45 9.35
CA SER A 136 -3.02 -7.10 10.41
C SER A 136 -4.06 -6.17 11.00
N GLU A 137 -5.07 -6.77 11.62
CA GLU A 137 -6.13 -6.08 12.34
C GLU A 137 -6.67 -6.97 13.46
N SER A 138 -6.80 -6.37 14.64
CA SER A 138 -7.46 -6.98 15.80
C SER A 138 -8.96 -6.73 15.74
N TYR A 139 -9.77 -7.73 16.12
CA TYR A 139 -11.21 -7.57 16.23
C TYR A 139 -11.80 -8.36 17.40
N ARG A 140 -12.88 -7.82 17.96
CA ARG A 140 -13.56 -8.41 19.12
C ARG A 140 -14.39 -9.61 18.70
N TYR A 141 -14.31 -10.67 19.49
CA TYR A 141 -15.09 -11.87 19.28
C TYR A 141 -16.20 -12.00 20.33
N ASP A 142 -17.34 -12.54 19.90
CA ASP A 142 -18.50 -12.83 20.74
C ASP A 142 -19.03 -14.21 20.32
N GLU A 143 -18.97 -15.16 21.25
CA GLU A 143 -19.39 -16.56 21.04
C GLU A 143 -20.89 -16.69 20.84
N ASP A 144 -21.70 -15.74 21.33
CA ASP A 144 -23.15 -15.74 21.16
C ASP A 144 -23.58 -15.18 19.78
N GLN A 145 -22.64 -14.56 19.04
CA GLN A 145 -22.91 -13.90 17.76
C GLN A 145 -22.03 -14.40 16.60
N VAL A 146 -21.77 -15.71 16.55
CA VAL A 146 -20.83 -16.34 15.60
C VAL A 146 -21.05 -15.90 14.14
N LEU A 147 -22.30 -15.90 13.64
CA LEU A 147 -22.58 -15.55 12.24
C LEU A 147 -22.27 -14.08 11.93
N ALA A 148 -22.54 -13.16 12.86
CA ALA A 148 -22.21 -11.76 12.68
C ALA A 148 -20.68 -11.56 12.67
N LYS A 149 -19.98 -12.24 13.59
CA LYS A 149 -18.51 -12.21 13.67
C LYS A 149 -17.81 -12.85 12.47
N GLN A 150 -18.43 -13.83 11.82
CA GLN A 150 -17.92 -14.36 10.55
C GLN A 150 -18.00 -13.34 9.41
N ARG A 151 -19.10 -12.58 9.30
CA ARG A 151 -19.21 -11.52 8.29
C ARG A 151 -18.23 -10.39 8.55
N GLU A 152 -18.11 -9.94 9.79
CA GLU A 152 -17.13 -8.94 10.21
C GLU A 152 -15.70 -9.38 9.86
N GLN A 153 -15.34 -10.65 10.12
CA GLN A 153 -14.04 -11.18 9.73
C GLN A 153 -13.82 -11.13 8.20
N GLN A 154 -14.82 -11.46 7.38
CA GLN A 154 -14.70 -11.41 5.92
C GLN A 154 -14.50 -9.97 5.40
N GLU A 155 -15.15 -8.99 6.04
CA GLU A 155 -14.95 -7.57 5.74
C GLU A 155 -13.52 -7.14 6.10
N ILE A 156 -13.01 -7.56 7.27
CA ILE A 156 -11.63 -7.31 7.68
C ILE A 156 -10.64 -7.97 6.72
N GLU A 157 -10.85 -9.24 6.35
CA GLU A 157 -10.01 -9.94 5.36
C GLU A 157 -9.92 -9.17 4.04
N SER A 158 -11.06 -8.66 3.56
CA SER A 158 -11.14 -7.86 2.34
C SER A 158 -10.41 -6.52 2.48
N ALA A 159 -10.55 -5.85 3.63
CA ALA A 159 -9.83 -4.61 3.90
C ALA A 159 -8.31 -4.81 3.99
N LEU A 160 -7.87 -5.92 4.59
CA LEU A 160 -6.46 -6.30 4.64
C LEU A 160 -5.89 -6.59 3.25
N TYR A 161 -6.64 -7.23 2.35
CA TYR A 161 -6.24 -7.37 0.95
C TYR A 161 -6.04 -6.03 0.27
N GLN A 162 -6.94 -5.06 0.47
CA GLN A 162 -6.80 -3.71 -0.10
C GLN A 162 -5.55 -2.98 0.44
N ARG A 163 -5.24 -3.13 1.73
CA ARG A 163 -4.02 -2.58 2.33
C ARG A 163 -2.75 -3.23 1.77
N LEU A 164 -2.75 -4.56 1.60
CA LEU A 164 -1.63 -5.28 0.98
C LEU A 164 -1.44 -4.85 -0.48
N ALA A 165 -2.52 -4.76 -1.26
CA ALA A 165 -2.46 -4.27 -2.62
C ALA A 165 -1.82 -2.87 -2.68
N GLN A 166 -2.26 -1.95 -1.83
CA GLN A 166 -1.69 -0.61 -1.76
C GLN A 166 -0.18 -0.62 -1.43
N GLN A 167 0.26 -1.48 -0.50
CA GLN A 167 1.68 -1.65 -0.19
C GLN A 167 2.46 -2.19 -1.39
N ILE A 168 1.90 -3.16 -2.13
CA ILE A 168 2.50 -3.70 -3.36
C ILE A 168 2.69 -2.58 -4.38
N ILE A 169 1.67 -1.74 -4.61
CA ILE A 169 1.78 -0.59 -5.54
C ILE A 169 2.89 0.38 -5.09
N PHE A 170 2.97 0.69 -3.80
CA PHE A 170 4.02 1.56 -3.28
C PHE A 170 5.44 0.99 -3.45
N ARG A 171 5.59 -0.33 -3.44
CA ARG A 171 6.89 -0.96 -3.75
C ARG A 171 7.34 -0.73 -5.19
N LEU A 172 6.41 -0.49 -6.11
CA LEU A 172 6.70 -0.22 -7.52
C LEU A 172 7.04 1.26 -7.79
N THR A 173 6.54 2.19 -6.98
CA THR A 173 6.76 3.64 -7.16
C THR A 173 8.22 4.07 -7.39
N PRO A 174 9.25 3.56 -6.69
CA PRO A 174 10.62 4.00 -6.92
C PRO A 174 11.27 3.47 -8.22
N MET A 175 10.58 2.62 -8.99
CA MET A 175 11.11 2.00 -10.21
C MET A 175 11.02 2.94 -11.42
N THR A 176 11.81 4.01 -11.40
CA THR A 176 11.96 4.92 -12.54
C THR A 176 12.84 4.31 -13.64
N GLU A 177 12.76 4.82 -14.86
CA GLU A 177 13.62 4.39 -15.98
C GLU A 177 15.11 4.46 -15.62
N ALA A 178 15.54 5.52 -14.94
CA ALA A 178 16.92 5.67 -14.48
C ALA A 178 17.32 4.58 -13.47
N ARG A 179 16.42 4.23 -12.53
CA ARG A 179 16.66 3.18 -11.54
C ARG A 179 16.75 1.80 -12.19
N ILE A 180 15.84 1.49 -13.10
CA ILE A 180 15.83 0.22 -13.83
C ILE A 180 17.11 0.05 -14.64
N ARG A 181 17.50 1.06 -15.44
CA ARG A 181 18.76 1.04 -16.21
C ARG A 181 19.99 0.86 -15.32
N ALA A 182 20.01 1.50 -14.15
CA ALA A 182 21.12 1.36 -13.21
C ALA A 182 21.24 -0.08 -12.68
N ILE A 183 20.12 -0.74 -12.38
CA ILE A 183 20.10 -2.16 -11.96
C ILE A 183 20.59 -3.06 -13.09
N GLU A 184 20.11 -2.84 -14.32
CA GLU A 184 20.51 -3.63 -15.49
C GLU A 184 22.00 -3.47 -15.83
N ALA A 185 22.55 -2.26 -15.74
CA ALA A 185 23.97 -2.01 -15.98
C ALA A 185 24.87 -2.68 -14.92
N GLN A 186 24.45 -2.67 -13.65
CA GLN A 186 25.15 -3.38 -12.58
C GLN A 186 25.15 -4.88 -12.82
N ALA A 187 24.04 -5.45 -13.29
CA ALA A 187 23.94 -6.88 -13.59
C ALA A 187 24.82 -7.33 -14.77
N GLN A 188 25.15 -6.43 -15.69
CA GLN A 188 26.01 -6.70 -16.85
C GLN A 188 27.50 -6.54 -16.52
N THR A 189 27.85 -5.89 -15.41
CA THR A 189 29.24 -5.74 -14.98
C THR A 189 29.68 -7.07 -14.35
N PRO A 190 30.68 -7.79 -14.90
CA PRO A 190 31.18 -9.00 -14.27
C PRO A 190 31.60 -8.69 -12.83
N PRO A 191 31.35 -9.58 -11.84
CA PRO A 191 31.90 -9.39 -10.52
C PRO A 191 33.42 -9.16 -10.66
N PRO A 192 34.00 -8.18 -9.94
CA PRO A 192 35.42 -7.92 -10.03
C PRO A 192 36.12 -9.25 -9.78
N THR A 193 36.91 -9.70 -10.76
CA THR A 193 37.71 -10.91 -10.69
C THR A 193 38.41 -10.84 -9.33
N ALA A 194 38.02 -11.73 -8.41
CA ALA A 194 38.68 -11.82 -7.13
C ALA A 194 40.18 -11.89 -7.41
N PRO A 195 41.04 -11.10 -6.74
CA PRO A 195 42.45 -11.16 -7.00
C PRO A 195 42.86 -12.62 -6.84
N GLU A 196 43.33 -13.22 -7.94
CA GLU A 196 43.96 -14.53 -7.94
C GLU A 196 44.99 -14.45 -6.80
N THR A 197 44.69 -15.17 -5.72
CA THR A 197 45.64 -15.33 -4.64
C THR A 197 46.74 -16.16 -5.25
N SER A 198 47.73 -15.46 -5.80
CA SER A 198 48.94 -16.04 -6.36
C SER A 198 49.53 -16.94 -5.29
N GLU A 199 49.35 -18.23 -5.52
CA GLU A 199 49.90 -19.36 -4.80
C GLU A 199 51.38 -19.09 -4.55
N GLN A 200 51.69 -18.63 -3.33
CA GLN A 200 53.05 -18.54 -2.84
C GLN A 200 53.55 -19.98 -2.66
N ALA A 201 54.19 -20.48 -3.71
CA ALA A 201 54.98 -21.71 -3.67
C ALA A 201 55.98 -21.64 -2.50
N PRO A 202 56.03 -22.64 -1.61
CA PRO A 202 57.06 -22.68 -0.59
C PRO A 202 58.41 -23.03 -1.24
N LEU A 203 59.35 -22.09 -1.15
CA LEU A 203 60.78 -22.34 -1.32
C LEU A 203 61.35 -22.74 0.05
N ARG A 204 61.90 -23.97 0.09
CA ARG A 204 62.75 -24.62 1.12
C ARG A 204 62.05 -25.43 2.21
#